data_AF-D5LFY6-F1
#
_entry.id   AF-D5LFY6-F1
#
_cell.length_a   1.000
_cell.length_b   1.000
_cell.length_c   1.000
_cell.angle_alpha   90.00
_cell.angle_beta   90.00
_cell.angle_gamma   90.00
#
_symmetry.space_group_name_H-M   'P 1'
#
loop_
_entity.id
_entity.type
_entity.pdbx_description
1 polymer ?
#
loop_
_entity_poly.entity_id
_entity_poly.type
_entity_poly.pdbx_seq_one_letter_code
_entity_poly.pdbx_strand_id
1 'polypeptide(L)'
;LVVATHCVSGTPGADFHPSLDTSAIEAVFYKGAYTGAYSGFKGVDENGTPLLNWLRQRGVDEVDVVGIATDHCVRQTAEDAVRNGLATRVLVDLTAGVSADT
;
A
#
# COMPACT_ATOMS: atom_id res chain seq x y z
N LEU A 1 14.60 0.38 -14.22
CA LEU A 1 15.07 -0.19 -12.93
C LEU A 1 14.60 -1.63 -12.89
N VAL A 2 15.51 -2.60 -12.85
CA VAL A 2 15.13 -4.01 -12.63
C VAL A 2 15.31 -4.27 -11.14
N VAL A 3 14.19 -4.35 -10.41
CA VAL A 3 14.18 -4.78 -9.00
C VAL A 3 14.25 -6.30 -8.94
N ALA A 4 14.89 -6.85 -7.90
CA ALA A 4 14.91 -8.28 -7.67
C ALA A 4 13.48 -8.83 -7.54
N THR A 5 13.27 -10.08 -7.94
CA THR A 5 11.97 -10.76 -7.83
C THR A 5 11.52 -10.79 -6.36
N HIS A 6 10.34 -10.27 -6.07
CA HIS A 6 9.76 -10.19 -4.72
C HIS A 6 8.24 -10.32 -4.79
N CYS A 7 7.61 -10.66 -3.67
CA CYS A 7 6.16 -10.78 -3.51
C CYS A 7 5.49 -11.65 -4.59
N VAL A 8 6.14 -12.75 -4.97
CA VAL A 8 5.61 -13.69 -5.98
C VAL A 8 4.40 -14.41 -5.39
N SER A 9 3.29 -14.42 -6.14
CA SER A 9 2.05 -15.07 -5.72
C SER A 9 2.27 -16.53 -5.33
N GLY A 10 1.69 -16.93 -4.20
CA GLY A 10 1.79 -18.29 -3.65
C GLY A 10 3.14 -18.62 -3.01
N THR A 11 4.05 -17.65 -2.86
CA THR A 11 5.32 -17.83 -2.13
C THR A 11 5.26 -17.14 -0.76
N PRO A 12 6.04 -17.61 0.23
CA PRO A 12 6.13 -16.95 1.54
C PRO A 12 6.53 -15.46 1.46
N GLY A 13 7.24 -15.06 0.40
CA GLY A 13 7.63 -13.66 0.19
C GLY A 13 6.47 -12.72 -0.17
N ALA A 14 5.28 -13.25 -0.46
CA ALA A 14 4.05 -12.49 -0.66
C ALA A 14 3.17 -12.39 0.58
N ASP A 15 3.44 -13.19 1.62
CA ASP A 15 2.67 -13.17 2.86
C ASP A 15 3.01 -11.95 3.72
N PHE A 16 2.10 -11.58 4.62
CA PHE A 16 2.42 -10.61 5.67
C PHE A 16 3.52 -11.13 6.59
N HIS A 17 4.36 -10.23 7.09
CA HIS A 17 5.36 -10.58 8.10
C HIS A 17 4.64 -11.17 9.33
N PRO A 18 5.12 -12.28 9.93
CA PRO A 18 4.40 -13.00 10.99
C PRO A 18 4.19 -12.20 12.29
N SER A 19 4.93 -11.10 12.47
CA SER A 19 4.75 -10.19 13.61
C SER A 19 3.67 -9.13 13.40
N LEU A 20 3.07 -9.03 12.20
CA LEU A 20 1.95 -8.14 11.96
C LEU A 20 0.67 -8.78 12.52
N ASP A 21 0.06 -8.13 13.51
CA ASP A 21 -1.29 -8.49 13.94
C ASP A 21 -2.30 -8.02 12.90
N THR A 22 -2.97 -8.97 12.25
CA THR A 22 -3.94 -8.69 11.18
C THR A 22 -5.38 -8.64 11.69
N SER A 23 -5.63 -8.80 12.99
CA SER A 23 -6.98 -8.86 13.56
C SER A 23 -7.81 -7.59 13.35
N ALA A 24 -7.16 -6.43 13.21
CA ALA A 24 -7.80 -5.14 12.93
C ALA A 24 -7.88 -4.80 11.43
N ILE A 25 -7.36 -5.64 10.53
CA ILE A 25 -7.38 -5.37 9.08
C ILE A 25 -8.74 -5.78 8.50
N GLU A 26 -9.52 -4.81 8.06
CA GLU A 26 -10.85 -5.04 7.47
C GLU A 26 -10.80 -5.48 6.00
N ALA A 27 -9.75 -5.11 5.26
CA ALA A 27 -9.62 -5.43 3.84
C ALA A 27 -8.15 -5.44 3.39
N VAL A 28 -7.84 -6.28 2.40
CA VAL A 28 -6.53 -6.39 1.76
C VAL A 28 -6.67 -6.08 0.27
N PHE A 29 -5.81 -5.19 -0.24
CA PHE A 29 -5.84 -4.76 -1.64
C PHE A 29 -4.56 -5.24 -2.36
N TYR A 30 -4.73 -6.14 -3.32
CA TYR A 30 -3.63 -6.73 -4.08
C TYR A 30 -3.29 -5.85 -5.29
N LYS A 31 -2.01 -5.55 -5.47
CA LYS A 31 -1.48 -4.79 -6.60
C LYS A 31 -0.33 -5.55 -7.25
N GLY A 32 -0.03 -5.24 -8.51
CA GLY A 32 1.17 -5.76 -9.16
C GLY A 32 1.03 -7.10 -9.88
N ALA A 33 -0.20 -7.60 -10.09
CA ALA A 33 -0.43 -8.95 -10.63
C ALA A 33 0.18 -9.17 -12.04
N TYR A 34 0.11 -8.15 -12.91
CA TYR A 34 0.58 -8.24 -14.30
C TYR A 34 1.55 -7.14 -14.71
N THR A 35 1.63 -6.06 -13.92
CA THR A 35 2.51 -4.92 -14.17
C THR A 35 2.95 -4.33 -12.83
N GLY A 36 4.19 -3.84 -12.74
CA GLY A 36 4.73 -3.27 -11.51
C GLY A 36 3.87 -2.11 -11.00
N ALA A 37 3.55 -2.12 -9.70
CA ALA A 37 2.73 -1.10 -9.08
C ALA A 37 3.26 -0.75 -7.68
N TYR A 38 3.65 0.52 -7.49
CA TYR A 38 4.08 1.03 -6.17
C TYR A 38 2.88 1.50 -5.34
N SER A 39 2.01 2.33 -5.90
CA SER A 39 0.88 2.93 -5.19
C SER A 39 -0.18 1.89 -4.78
N GLY A 40 -0.62 1.94 -3.51
CA GLY A 40 -1.75 1.18 -2.99
C GLY A 40 -3.07 1.46 -3.72
N PHE A 41 -3.21 2.64 -4.34
CA PHE A 41 -4.38 2.98 -5.17
C PHE A 41 -4.46 2.23 -6.50
N LYS A 42 -3.45 1.39 -6.82
CA LYS A 42 -3.53 0.41 -7.92
C LYS A 42 -4.02 -0.96 -7.45
N GLY A 43 -4.31 -1.12 -6.16
CA GLY A 43 -4.78 -2.35 -5.56
C GLY A 43 -6.30 -2.54 -5.70
N VAL A 44 -6.69 -3.80 -5.74
CA VAL A 44 -8.10 -4.25 -5.69
C VAL A 44 -8.26 -5.31 -4.62
N ASP A 45 -9.41 -5.33 -3.95
CA ASP A 45 -9.76 -6.41 -3.01
C ASP A 45 -10.12 -7.71 -3.75
N GLU A 46 -10.44 -8.77 -3.00
CA GLU A 46 -10.83 -10.07 -3.53
C GLU A 46 -12.08 -10.05 -4.43
N ASN A 47 -12.92 -9.01 -4.29
CA ASN A 47 -14.12 -8.80 -5.09
C ASN A 47 -13.87 -7.89 -6.30
N GLY A 48 -12.62 -7.44 -6.50
CA GLY A 48 -12.24 -6.53 -7.57
C GLY A 48 -12.54 -5.05 -7.28
N THR A 49 -12.86 -4.69 -6.02
CA THR A 49 -13.14 -3.31 -5.63
C THR A 49 -11.85 -2.51 -5.51
N PRO A 50 -11.67 -1.39 -6.23
CA PRO A 50 -10.51 -0.53 -6.08
C PRO A 50 -10.48 0.16 -4.70
N LEU A 51 -9.28 0.34 -4.13
CA LEU A 51 -9.07 0.97 -2.82
C LEU A 51 -9.85 2.29 -2.64
N LEU A 52 -9.75 3.21 -3.61
CA LEU A 52 -10.44 4.50 -3.53
C LEU A 52 -11.96 4.35 -3.43
N ASN A 53 -12.52 3.40 -4.19
CA ASN A 53 -13.96 3.16 -4.18
C ASN A 53 -14.39 2.58 -2.83
N TRP A 54 -13.62 1.62 -2.30
CA TRP A 54 -13.87 1.01 -1.01
C TRP A 54 -13.86 2.03 0.14
N LEU A 55 -12.88 2.95 0.12
CA LEU A 55 -12.76 4.06 1.09
C LEU A 55 -13.95 5.04 0.99
N ARG A 56 -14.29 5.49 -0.22
CA ARG A 56 -15.38 6.44 -0.44
C ARG A 56 -16.75 5.88 -0.07
N GLN A 57 -17.00 4.60 -0.32
CA GLN A 57 -18.23 3.92 0.10
C GLN A 57 -18.41 3.92 1.62
N ARG A 58 -17.32 4.07 2.38
CA ARG A 58 -17.32 4.14 3.85
C ARG A 58 -17.23 5.56 4.39
N GLY A 59 -17.29 6.57 3.51
CA GLY A 59 -17.23 7.97 3.90
C GLY A 59 -15.86 8.40 4.43
N VAL A 60 -14.79 7.69 4.09
CA VAL A 60 -13.42 8.07 4.49
C VAL A 60 -12.96 9.28 3.69
N ASP A 61 -12.54 10.32 4.38
CA ASP A 61 -12.01 11.58 3.84
C ASP A 61 -10.55 11.85 4.24
N GLU A 62 -10.03 11.14 5.24
CA GLU A 62 -8.64 11.20 5.70
C GLU A 62 -7.95 9.83 5.77
N VAL A 63 -6.65 9.79 5.49
CA VAL A 63 -5.82 8.58 5.54
C VAL A 63 -4.46 8.84 6.18
N ASP A 64 -4.04 7.92 7.04
CA ASP A 64 -2.67 7.81 7.53
C ASP A 64 -1.96 6.68 6.80
N VAL A 65 -0.77 6.97 6.25
CA VAL A 65 0.03 6.00 5.49
C VAL A 65 1.26 5.59 6.28
N VAL A 66 1.47 4.27 6.40
CA VAL A 66 2.59 3.62 7.10
C VAL A 66 3.10 2.42 6.30
N GLY A 67 4.18 1.78 6.76
CA GLY A 67 4.71 0.55 6.17
C GLY A 67 5.94 0.77 5.30
N ILE A 68 6.08 -0.03 4.24
CA ILE A 68 7.32 -0.11 3.44
C ILE A 68 7.08 0.00 1.92
N ALA A 69 7.99 0.59 1.14
CA ALA A 69 9.12 1.40 1.60
C ALA A 69 8.79 2.90 1.55
N THR A 70 9.36 3.69 2.47
CA THR A 70 9.15 5.14 2.61
C THR A 70 9.32 5.88 1.27
N ASP A 71 10.42 5.58 0.57
CA ASP A 71 10.91 6.14 -0.68
C ASP A 71 10.23 5.57 -1.95
N HIS A 72 9.34 4.59 -1.80
CA HIS A 72 8.67 3.93 -2.92
C HIS A 72 7.15 3.86 -2.73
N CYS A 73 6.64 2.72 -2.25
CA CYS A 73 5.22 2.44 -2.15
C CYS A 73 4.51 3.43 -1.21
N VAL A 74 5.13 3.78 -0.08
CA VAL A 74 4.57 4.74 0.89
C VAL A 74 4.44 6.11 0.24
N ARG A 75 5.53 6.68 -0.30
CA ARG A 75 5.52 7.97 -1.01
C ARG A 75 4.44 8.01 -2.09
N GLN A 76 4.45 7.04 -3.01
CA GLN A 76 3.52 7.10 -4.14
C GLN A 76 2.05 6.90 -3.72
N THR A 77 1.80 6.11 -2.67
CA THR A 77 0.46 5.96 -2.09
C THR A 77 -0.02 7.26 -1.46
N ALA A 78 0.83 7.92 -0.67
CA ALA A 78 0.49 9.18 -0.02
C ALA A 78 0.23 10.30 -1.05
N GLU A 79 1.07 10.41 -2.08
CA GLU A 79 0.83 11.37 -3.18
C GLU A 79 -0.49 11.10 -3.92
N ASP A 80 -0.79 9.83 -4.20
CA ASP A 80 -2.05 9.47 -4.86
C ASP A 80 -3.26 9.70 -3.95
N ALA A 81 -3.15 9.54 -2.63
CA ALA A 81 -4.22 9.89 -1.70
C ALA A 81 -4.55 11.38 -1.79
N VAL A 82 -3.54 12.25 -1.77
CA VAL A 82 -3.70 13.70 -1.94
C VAL A 82 -4.30 14.02 -3.30
N ARG A 83 -3.81 13.41 -4.40
CA ARG A 83 -4.39 13.60 -5.75
C ARG A 83 -5.86 13.19 -5.84
N ASN A 84 -6.28 12.21 -5.04
CA ASN A 84 -7.66 11.75 -4.97
C ASN A 84 -8.55 12.54 -3.98
N GLY A 85 -8.00 13.59 -3.36
CA GLY A 85 -8.72 14.52 -2.49
C GLY A 85 -8.85 14.07 -1.04
N LEU A 86 -8.00 13.15 -0.57
CA LEU A 86 -7.98 12.69 0.82
C LEU A 86 -7.00 13.53 1.64
N ALA A 87 -7.41 13.97 2.84
CA ALA A 87 -6.48 14.52 3.81
C ALA A 87 -5.47 13.42 4.19
N THR A 88 -4.18 13.67 4.02
CA THR A 88 -3.18 12.59 4.06
C THR A 88 -2.05 12.94 5.01
N ARG A 89 -1.71 12.01 5.91
CA ARG A 89 -0.47 12.05 6.70
C ARG A 89 0.37 10.81 6.45
N VAL A 90 1.68 10.95 6.58
CA VAL A 90 2.60 9.81 6.66
C VAL A 90 3.13 9.77 8.09
N LEU A 91 2.93 8.66 8.80
CA LEU A 91 3.48 8.50 10.14
C LEU A 91 4.91 7.97 10.01
N VAL A 92 5.85 8.89 9.88
CA VAL A 92 7.23 8.59 9.46
C VAL A 92 7.95 7.58 10.36
N ASP A 93 7.69 7.61 11.67
CA ASP A 93 8.26 6.66 12.64
C ASP A 93 7.75 5.22 12.47
N LEU A 94 6.70 5.04 11.65
CA LEU A 94 6.12 3.75 11.28
C LEU A 94 6.41 3.40 9.81
N THR A 95 7.50 3.93 9.26
CA THR A 95 7.96 3.63 7.91
C THR A 95 9.43 3.22 7.89
N ALA A 96 9.83 2.47 6.86
CA ALA A 96 11.24 2.17 6.61
C ALA A 96 11.56 2.32 5.11
N GLY A 97 12.61 3.06 4.78
CA GLY A 97 13.08 3.27 3.40
C GLY A 97 13.99 2.14 2.92
N VAL A 98 14.13 1.98 1.60
CA VAL A 98 15.12 1.06 1.02
C VAL A 98 16.53 1.66 1.09
N SER A 99 16.65 2.96 0.88
CA SER A 99 17.92 3.68 0.95
C SER A 99 17.73 5.06 1.58
N ALA A 100 18.80 5.60 2.17
CA ALA A 100 18.81 6.96 2.70
C ALA A 100 18.86 8.03 1.59
N ASP A 101 19.31 7.67 0.39
CA ASP A 101 19.57 8.59 -0.73
C ASP A 101 18.39 8.73 -1.71
N THR A 102 17.22 8.13 -1.43
CA THR A 102 16.08 8.00 -2.36
C THR A 102 14.78 8.49 -1.73
#